data_AF-A0A6L2PM14-F1
#
_entry.id   AF-A0A6L2PM14-F1
#
_cell.length_a   1.000
_cell.length_b   1.000
_cell.length_c   1.000
_cell.angle_alpha   90.00
_cell.angle_beta   90.00
_cell.angle_gamma   90.00
#
_symmetry.space_group_name_H-M   'P 1'
#
loop_
_entity.id
_entity.type
_entity.pdbx_description
1 polymer ?
#
loop_
_entity_poly.entity_id
_entity_poly.type
_entity_poly.pdbx_seq_one_letter_code
_entity_poly.pdbx_strand_id
1 'polypeptide(L)' 'MVSRKPVLPGRSVTWEPTTPNSKELKYLYIGGPKNLEMRSSDKLGDPDFWDSLPINEKQVKVDTPINVIHSEL' A
#
# COMPACT_ATOMS: atom_id res chain seq x y z
N MET A 1 13.22 18.30 13.97
CA MET A 1 12.38 17.56 13.01
C MET A 1 13.04 16.20 12.78
N VAL A 2 12.46 15.10 13.27
CA VAL A 2 13.08 13.77 13.13
C VAL A 2 12.69 13.21 11.76
N SER A 3 13.68 12.94 10.92
CA SER A 3 13.46 12.28 9.63
C SER A 3 13.06 10.83 9.90
N ARG A 4 11.76 10.49 9.75
CA ARG A 4 11.23 9.12 9.92
C ARG A 4 11.54 8.24 8.69
N LYS A 5 12.75 8.37 8.13
CA LYS A 5 13.20 7.55 7.01
C LYS A 5 13.62 6.19 7.56
N PRO A 6 12.96 5.09 7.17
CA PRO A 6 13.42 3.77 7.57
C PRO A 6 14.76 3.48 6.91
N VAL A 7 15.81 3.35 7.73
CA VAL A 7 17.14 2.93 7.28
C VAL A 7 17.33 1.48 7.67
N LEU A 8 17.86 0.66 6.75
CA LEU A 8 18.17 -0.75 6.97
C LEU A 8 19.70 -0.90 7.13
N PRO A 9 20.23 -0.93 8.36
CA PRO A 9 21.68 -0.99 8.59
C PRO A 9 22.25 -2.29 8.02
N GLY A 10 23.38 -2.19 7.30
CA GLY A 10 24.08 -3.36 6.76
C GLY A 10 23.40 -4.01 5.55
N ARG A 11 22.42 -3.34 4.92
CA ARG A 11 21.76 -3.83 3.69
C ARG A 11 21.79 -2.76 2.60
N SER A 12 21.88 -3.21 1.35
CA SER A 12 21.93 -2.35 0.15
C SER A 12 20.56 -1.90 -0.36
N VAL A 13 19.47 -2.37 0.27
CA VAL A 13 18.11 -2.03 -0.14
C VAL A 13 17.68 -0.71 0.47
N THR A 14 17.32 0.24 -0.39
CA THR A 14 16.68 1.49 0.03
C THR A 14 15.18 1.29 0.09
N TRP A 15 14.57 1.58 1.24
CA TRP A 15 13.12 1.58 1.38
C TRP A 15 12.56 2.95 0.96
N GLU A 16 12.07 3.01 -0.26
CA GLU A 16 11.50 4.24 -0.83
C GLU A 16 10.05 4.47 -0.39
N PRO A 17 9.62 5.74 -0.24
CA PRO A 17 8.22 6.09 -0.04
C PRO A 17 7.33 5.61 -1.19
N THR A 18 6.05 5.41 -0.90
CA THR A 18 5.05 5.15 -1.93
C THR A 18 4.78 6.39 -2.76
N THR A 19 4.41 6.19 -4.03
CA THR A 19 4.00 7.28 -4.91
C THR A 19 2.51 7.57 -4.68
N PRO A 20 2.12 8.78 -4.27
CA PRO A 20 0.71 9.14 -4.11
C PRO A 20 -0.08 8.90 -5.41
N ASN A 21 -1.32 8.43 -5.29
CA ASN A 21 -2.22 8.15 -6.42
C ASN A 21 -1.70 7.12 -7.45
N SER A 22 -0.62 6.39 -7.14
CA SER A 22 -0.18 5.26 -7.95
C SER A 22 -1.12 4.07 -7.76
N LYS A 23 -1.49 3.40 -8.85
CA LYS A 23 -2.24 2.13 -8.79
C LYS A 23 -1.37 1.01 -8.20
N GLU A 24 -0.06 1.06 -8.43
CA GLU A 24 0.88 0.11 -7.85
C GLU A 24 1.35 0.56 -6.47
N LEU A 25 1.14 -0.28 -5.45
CA LEU A 25 1.76 -0.12 -4.14
C LEU A 25 3.18 -0.66 -4.20
N LYS A 26 4.17 0.19 -3.93
CA LYS A 26 5.57 -0.22 -3.68
C LYS A 26 5.76 -0.53 -2.20
N TYR A 27 6.35 -1.67 -1.89
CA TYR A 27 6.55 -2.12 -0.51
C TYR A 27 7.88 -2.86 -0.35
N LEU A 28 8.40 -2.85 0.87
CA LEU A 28 9.54 -3.68 1.26
C LEU A 28 9.06 -5.11 1.52
N TYR A 29 9.51 -6.05 0.72
CA TYR A 29 9.31 -7.47 0.95
C TYR A 29 10.41 -8.02 1.86
N ILE A 30 10.01 -8.74 2.92
CA ILE A 30 10.90 -9.38 3.88
C ILE A 30 10.72 -10.90 3.75
N GLY A 31 11.50 -11.52 2.87
CA GLY A 31 11.52 -12.99 2.70
C GLY A 31 12.44 -13.71 3.69
N GLY A 32 13.23 -12.97 4.47
CA GLY A 32 14.12 -13.50 5.50
C GLY A 32 15.32 -12.58 5.78
N PRO A 33 16.26 -12.97 6.67
CA PRO A 33 17.34 -12.11 7.12
C PRO A 33 18.27 -11.59 6.00
N LYS A 34 18.43 -12.35 4.91
CA LYS A 34 19.24 -11.99 3.75
C LYS A 34 18.42 -11.68 2.51
N ASN A 35 17.09 -11.82 2.58
CA ASN A 35 16.19 -11.63 1.46
C ASN A 35 15.27 -10.44 1.76
N LEU A 36 15.79 -9.25 1.48
CA LEU A 36 15.01 -8.03 1.45
C LEU A 36 15.04 -7.48 0.03
N GLU A 37 13.91 -6.98 -0.44
CA GLU A 37 13.81 -6.32 -1.74
C GLU A 37 12.58 -5.40 -1.80
N MET A 38 12.64 -4.38 -2.65
CA MET A 38 11.45 -3.59 -2.97
C MET A 38 10.64 -4.33 -4.03
N ARG A 39 9.36 -4.54 -3.78
CA ARG A 39 8.40 -5.09 -4.75
C ARG A 39 7.29 -4.08 -5.02
N SER A 40 6.56 -4.29 -6.11
CA SER A 40 5.29 -3.60 -6.37
C SER A 40 4.18 -4.58 -6.68
N SER A 41 2.95 -4.18 -6.37
CA SER A 41 1.73 -4.91 -6.73
C SER A 41 0.60 -3.91 -6.93
N ASP A 42 -0.25 -4.15 -7.93
CA ASP A 42 -1.53 -3.45 -8.09
C ASP A 42 -2.68 -4.15 -7.36
N LYS A 43 -2.37 -5.25 -6.65
CA LYS A 43 -3.30 -6.04 -5.84
C LYS A 43 -2.77 -6.16 -4.41
N LEU A 44 -3.57 -5.75 -3.43
CA LEU A 44 -3.24 -5.86 -2.00
C LEU A 44 -3.74 -7.16 -1.36
N GLY A 45 -4.30 -8.05 -2.17
CA GLY A 45 -4.83 -9.35 -1.80
C GLY A 45 -5.40 -10.03 -3.02
N ASP A 46 -6.03 -11.18 -2.82
CA ASP A 46 -6.75 -11.88 -3.88
C ASP A 46 -8.07 -11.17 -4.15
N PRO A 47 -8.27 -10.56 -5.34
CA PRO A 47 -9.51 -9.88 -5.66
C PRO A 47 -10.72 -10.81 -5.57
N ASP A 48 -10.58 -12.06 -6.00
CA ASP A 48 -11.68 -13.03 -6.03
C ASP A 48 -12.15 -13.35 -4.59
N PHE A 49 -11.22 -13.39 -3.64
CA PHE A 49 -11.55 -13.54 -2.22
C PHE A 49 -12.33 -12.32 -1.71
N TRP A 50 -11.83 -11.10 -1.95
CA TRP A 50 -12.49 -9.88 -1.47
C TRP A 50 -13.87 -9.68 -2.11
N ASP A 51 -14.01 -9.98 -3.40
CA ASP A 51 -15.27 -9.91 -4.14
C ASP A 51 -16.27 -11.00 -3.71
N SER A 52 -15.79 -12.11 -3.11
CA SER A 52 -16.64 -13.19 -2.60
C SER A 52 -17.33 -12.87 -1.27
N LEU A 53 -16.86 -11.83 -0.55
CA LEU A 53 -17.43 -11.49 0.74
C LEU A 53 -18.87 -11.01 0.58
N PRO A 54 -19.84 -11.49 1.38
CA PRO A 54 -21.24 -11.09 1.28
C PRO A 54 -21.48 -9.72 1.95
N ILE A 55 -20.64 -8.74 1.60
CA ILE A 55 -20.67 -7.38 2.15
C ILE A 55 -21.35 -6.49 1.11
N ASN A 56 -22.44 -5.85 1.50
CA ASN A 56 -23.09 -4.84 0.66
C ASN A 56 -22.40 -3.48 0.88
N GLU A 57 -21.25 -3.29 0.24
CA GLU A 57 -20.52 -2.02 0.33
C GLU A 57 -21.22 -0.92 -0.48
N LYS A 58 -21.33 0.27 0.12
CA LYS A 58 -21.74 1.46 -0.63
C LYS A 58 -20.62 1.81 -1.62
N GLN A 59 -20.82 1.49 -2.90
CA GLN A 59 -19.89 1.88 -3.93
C GLN A 59 -19.84 3.40 -4.08
N VAL A 60 -18.64 3.95 -3.96
CA VAL A 60 -18.36 5.34 -4.29
C VAL A 60 -18.35 5.44 -5.81
N LYS A 61 -19.23 6.27 -6.39
CA LYS A 61 -19.31 6.44 -7.85
C LYS A 61 -17.98 6.97 -8.41
N VAL A 62 -17.62 6.59 -9.64
CA VAL A 62 -16.38 6.99 -10.33
C VAL A 62 -16.19 8.52 -10.34
N ASP A 63 -17.28 9.30 -10.37
CA ASP A 63 -17.26 10.76 -10.36
C ASP A 63 -17.21 11.39 -8.96
N THR A 64 -17.04 10.58 -7.91
CA THR A 64 -16.97 11.11 -6.55
C THR A 64 -15.61 11.79 -6.36
N PRO A 65 -15.56 13.09 -6.05
CA PRO A 65 -14.30 13.78 -5.83
C PRO A 65 -13.53 13.12 -4.67
N ILE A 66 -12.26 12.80 -4.86
CA ILE A 66 -11.36 12.19 -3.84
C ILE A 66 -11.22 13.09 -2.59
N ASN A 67 -11.68 14.35 -2.65
CA ASN A 67 -11.65 15.32 -1.56
C ASN A 67 -12.67 15.09 -0.44
N VAL A 68 -13.30 13.92 -0.34
CA VAL A 68 -14.08 13.59 0.86
C VAL A 68 -13.08 13.35 1.99
N ILE A 69 -12.83 14.38 2.79
CA ILE A 69 -12.15 14.25 4.07
C ILE A 69 -12.91 13.17 4.85
N HIS A 70 -12.23 12.07 5.14
CA HIS A 70 -12.78 11.02 5.99
C HIS A 70 -12.89 11.60 7.41
N SER A 71 -14.01 12.25 7.70
CA SER A 71 -14.42 12.52 9.08
C SER A 71 -14.96 11.21 9.64
N GLU A 72 -14.15 10.53 10.43
CA GLU A 72 -14.60 9.42 11.26
C GLU A 72 -15.79 9.89 12.13
N LEU A 73 -16.78 9.01 12.29
CA LEU A 73 -17.94 9.18 13.16
C LEU A 73 -17.54 9.41 14.62
#